data_AF-A0A1H7WA78-F1
#
_entry.id   AF-A0A1H7WA78-F1
#
_cell.length_a   1.000
_cell.length_b   1.000
_cell.length_c   1.000
_cell.angle_alpha   90.00
_cell.angle_beta   90.00
_cell.angle_gamma   90.00
#
_symmetry.space_group_name_H-M   'P 1'
#
loop_
_entity.id
_entity.type
_entity.pdbx_description
1 polymer ?
#
loop_
_entity_poly.entity_id
_entity_poly.type
_entity_poly.pdbx_seq_one_letter_code
_entity_poly.pdbx_strand_id
1 'polypeptide(L)'
;MELAESLSEWTDYDIAMFEFGRSLGIFPEGTTFGGIRGMFFMETPLSTAIGEAMDALVKIGVLAYREAEYRWVGPVDFSAVRRATSGDE
;
A
#
# COMPACT_ATOMS: atom_id res chain seq x y z
N MET A 1 10.46 0.88 11.61
CA MET A 1 11.46 1.40 10.65
C MET A 1 11.14 0.81 9.30
N GLU A 2 10.61 1.66 8.43
CA GLU A 2 9.17 1.96 8.38
C GLU A 2 8.78 1.83 6.92
N LEU A 3 7.55 1.45 6.60
CA LEU A 3 7.06 1.27 5.23
C LEU A 3 7.58 2.30 4.21
N ALA A 4 7.77 3.55 4.62
CA ALA A 4 8.39 4.63 3.86
C ALA A 4 9.78 4.29 3.27
N GLU A 5 10.62 3.59 4.02
CA GLU A 5 11.95 3.13 3.56
C GLU A 5 11.81 1.99 2.54
N SER A 6 10.95 1.00 2.82
CA SER A 6 10.68 -0.12 1.90
C SER A 6 10.10 0.33 0.56
N LEU A 7 9.42 1.48 0.55
CA LEU A 7 8.81 2.08 -0.64
C LEU A 7 9.51 3.39 -1.06
N SER A 8 10.78 3.58 -0.68
CA SER A 8 11.52 4.80 -1.05
C SER A 8 11.75 4.92 -2.56
N GLU A 9 11.89 3.77 -3.22
CA GLU A 9 11.92 3.63 -4.68
C GLU A 9 10.59 3.08 -5.20
N TRP A 10 10.42 3.10 -6.53
CA TRP A 10 9.28 2.44 -7.16
C TRP A 10 9.36 0.94 -6.95
N THR A 11 8.30 0.38 -6.36
CA THR A 11 8.21 -1.01 -5.94
C THR A 11 6.98 -1.65 -6.55
N ASP A 12 7.15 -2.81 -7.18
CA ASP A 12 6.08 -3.64 -7.75
C ASP A 12 4.92 -3.83 -6.78
N TYR A 13 3.70 -3.78 -7.33
CA TYR A 13 2.42 -3.86 -6.61
C TYR A 13 2.41 -4.98 -5.57
N ASP A 14 2.79 -6.21 -5.95
CA ASP A 14 2.73 -7.36 -5.04
C ASP A 14 3.71 -7.20 -3.86
N ILE A 15 4.91 -6.69 -4.16
CA ILE A 15 5.96 -6.46 -3.15
C ILE A 15 5.53 -5.35 -2.20
N ALA A 16 4.96 -4.27 -2.74
CA ALA A 16 4.53 -3.13 -1.96
C ALA A 16 3.37 -3.50 -1.01
N MET A 17 2.43 -4.31 -1.48
CA MET A 17 1.37 -4.87 -0.64
C MET A 17 1.90 -5.80 0.46
N PHE A 18 2.91 -6.62 0.16
CA PHE A 18 3.57 -7.44 1.15
C PHE A 18 4.23 -6.60 2.24
N GLU A 19 5.00 -5.58 1.86
CA GLU A 19 5.66 -4.65 2.79
C GLU A 19 4.64 -3.88 3.62
N PHE A 20 3.52 -3.46 3.01
CA PHE A 20 2.40 -2.84 3.72
C PHE A 20 1.82 -3.76 4.78
N GLY A 21 1.41 -4.98 4.40
CA GLY A 21 0.84 -5.95 5.35
C GLY A 21 1.82 -6.34 6.46
N ARG A 22 3.12 -6.46 6.14
CA ARG A 22 4.18 -6.70 7.12
C ARG A 22 4.32 -5.54 8.11
N SER A 23 4.27 -4.30 7.63
CA SER A 23 4.35 -3.11 8.49
C SER A 23 3.16 -2.97 9.45
N LEU A 24 1.98 -3.47 9.05
CA LEU A 24 0.78 -3.52 9.89
C LEU A 24 0.75 -4.72 10.85
N GLY A 25 1.73 -5.64 10.76
CA GLY A 25 1.75 -6.85 11.58
C GLY A 25 0.69 -7.89 11.18
N ILE A 26 0.18 -7.84 9.95
CA ILE A 26 -0.82 -8.81 9.44
C ILE A 26 -0.20 -10.20 9.28
N PHE A 27 1.06 -10.25 8.82
CA PHE A 27 1.74 -11.51 8.56
C PHE A 27 2.52 -12.00 9.79
N PRO A 28 2.53 -13.32 10.07
CA PRO A 28 3.38 -13.89 11.10
C PRO A 28 4.86 -13.56 10.88
N GLU A 29 5.61 -13.46 11.97
CA GLU A 29 7.07 -13.25 11.91
C GLU A 29 7.75 -14.35 11.08
N GLY A 30 8.72 -13.96 10.25
CA GLY A 30 9.42 -14.86 9.34
C GLY A 30 8.68 -15.18 8.04
N THR A 31 7.47 -14.64 7.84
CA THR A 31 6.79 -14.72 6.54
C THR A 31 7.62 -14.01 5.47
N THR A 32 7.87 -14.69 4.35
CA THR A 32 8.59 -14.14 3.20
C THR A 32 7.64 -13.86 2.05
N PHE A 33 7.98 -12.90 1.19
CA PHE A 33 7.20 -12.60 -0.01
C PHE A 33 6.94 -13.85 -0.85
N GLY A 34 7.98 -14.64 -1.13
CA GLY A 34 7.85 -15.86 -1.94
C GLY A 34 6.88 -16.89 -1.35
N GLY A 35 6.75 -16.96 -0.03
CA GLY A 35 5.84 -17.88 0.66
C GLY A 35 4.35 -17.51 0.51
N ILE A 36 4.05 -16.23 0.25
CA ILE A 36 2.66 -15.75 0.15
C ILE A 36 2.34 -15.09 -1.19
N ARG A 37 3.29 -15.03 -2.13
CA ARG A 37 3.11 -14.38 -3.45
C ARG A 37 1.85 -14.84 -4.17
N GLY A 38 1.52 -16.14 -4.08
CA GLY A 38 0.32 -16.70 -4.69
C GLY A 38 -0.99 -16.05 -4.22
N MET A 39 -1.02 -15.49 -3.01
CA MET A 39 -2.18 -14.78 -2.47
C MET A 39 -2.49 -13.49 -3.24
N PHE A 40 -1.45 -12.76 -3.67
CA PHE A 40 -1.63 -11.50 -4.40
C PHE A 40 -2.11 -11.74 -5.84
N PHE A 41 -1.75 -12.87 -6.46
CA PHE A 41 -2.28 -13.28 -7.76
C PHE A 41 -3.76 -13.70 -7.76
N MET A 42 -4.29 -14.15 -6.62
CA MET A 42 -5.63 -14.76 -6.55
C MET A 42 -6.74 -13.79 -6.12
N GLU A 43 -6.47 -12.49 -6.02
CA GLU A 43 -7.44 -11.46 -5.58
C GLU A 43 -8.24 -11.91 -4.33
N THR A 44 -7.54 -12.47 -3.34
CA THR A 44 -8.14 -12.84 -2.06
C THR A 44 -8.73 -11.61 -1.34
N PRO A 45 -9.69 -11.78 -0.42
CA PRO A 45 -10.22 -10.66 0.36
C PRO A 45 -9.15 -9.84 1.09
N LEU A 46 -8.06 -10.50 1.53
CA LEU A 46 -6.94 -9.81 2.16
C LEU A 46 -6.15 -8.95 1.16
N SER A 47 -5.82 -9.49 -0.02
CA SER A 47 -5.15 -8.71 -1.06
C SER A 47 -6.02 -7.55 -1.54
N THR A 48 -7.33 -7.74 -1.72
CA THR A 48 -8.26 -6.66 -2.10
C THR A 48 -8.23 -5.54 -1.04
N ALA A 49 -8.37 -5.88 0.24
CA ALA A 49 -8.37 -4.89 1.31
C ALA A 49 -7.04 -4.12 1.42
N ILE A 50 -5.90 -4.79 1.22
CA ILE A 50 -4.60 -4.13 1.19
C ILE A 50 -4.49 -3.18 -0.01
N GLY A 51 -4.92 -3.62 -1.20
CA GLY A 51 -4.90 -2.80 -2.41
C GLY A 51 -5.74 -1.54 -2.27
N GLU A 52 -6.98 -1.68 -1.78
CA GLU A 52 -7.87 -0.55 -1.51
C GLU A 52 -7.28 0.45 -0.50
N ALA A 53 -6.61 -0.06 0.55
CA ALA A 53 -5.93 0.79 1.52
C ALA A 53 -4.77 1.57 0.89
N MET A 54 -3.95 0.92 0.06
CA MET A 54 -2.86 1.58 -0.65
C MET A 54 -3.37 2.63 -1.63
N ASP A 55 -4.44 2.34 -2.37
CA ASP A 55 -5.09 3.31 -3.27
C ASP A 55 -5.66 4.52 -2.52
N ALA A 56 -6.21 4.31 -1.32
CA ALA A 56 -6.63 5.41 -0.45
C ALA A 56 -5.44 6.29 -0.03
N LEU A 57 -4.28 5.69 0.26
CA LEU A 57 -3.05 6.43 0.57
C LEU A 57 -2.52 7.22 -0.64
N VAL A 58 -2.72 6.73 -1.86
CA VAL A 58 -2.42 7.48 -3.08
C VAL A 58 -3.30 8.73 -3.19
N LYS A 59 -4.61 8.59 -2.95
CA LYS A 59 -5.57 9.72 -3.04
C LYS A 59 -5.24 10.87 -2.10
N ILE A 60 -4.58 10.61 -0.98
CA ILE A 60 -4.20 11.61 0.02
C ILE A 60 -2.71 12.00 -0.05
N GLY A 61 -2.01 11.60 -1.11
CA GLY A 61 -0.64 12.03 -1.40
C GLY A 61 0.45 11.38 -0.56
N VAL A 62 0.15 10.32 0.19
CA VAL A 62 1.17 9.55 0.95
C VAL A 62 1.96 8.65 0.02
N LEU A 63 1.27 8.01 -0.92
CA LEU A 63 1.86 7.18 -1.96
C LEU A 63 1.67 7.80 -3.34
N ALA A 64 2.55 7.45 -4.28
CA ALA A 64 2.34 7.60 -5.70
C ALA A 64 2.15 6.21 -6.32
N TYR A 65 1.41 6.14 -7.41
CA TYR A 65 1.19 4.93 -8.18
C TYR A 65 1.44 5.17 -9.67
N ARG A 66 2.12 4.23 -10.34
CA ARG A 66 2.29 4.20 -11.80
C ARG A 66 2.47 2.76 -12.26
N GLU A 67 1.90 2.35 -13.39
CA GLU A 67 2.22 1.07 -14.05
C GLU A 67 2.37 -0.15 -13.11
N ALA A 68 1.47 -0.32 -12.13
CA ALA A 68 1.56 -1.38 -11.11
C ALA A 68 2.77 -1.28 -10.15
N GLU A 69 3.25 -0.07 -9.87
CA GLU A 69 4.29 0.23 -8.89
C GLU A 69 3.80 1.31 -7.92
N TYR A 70 4.20 1.19 -6.65
CA TYR A 70 4.00 2.23 -5.64
C TYR A 70 5.33 2.83 -5.19
N ARG A 71 5.28 4.08 -4.75
CA ARG A 71 6.40 4.75 -4.06
C ARG A 71 5.88 5.64 -2.94
N TRP A 72 6.59 5.69 -1.82
CA TRP A 72 6.38 6.66 -0.76
C TRP A 72 6.70 8.08 -1.23
N VAL A 73 5.77 8.99 -1.01
CA VAL A 73 5.90 10.40 -1.41
C VAL A 73 6.19 11.28 -0.20
N GLY A 74 5.53 11.02 0.93
CA GLY A 74 5.67 11.86 2.11
C GLY A 74 4.54 11.71 3.12
N PRO A 75 4.49 12.60 4.12
CA PRO A 75 3.43 12.60 5.11
C PRO A 75 2.06 12.93 4.49
N VAL A 76 1.00 12.63 5.24
CA VAL A 76 -0.40 12.88 4.85
C VAL A 76 -0.66 14.32 4.44
N ASP A 77 -1.30 14.53 3.28
CA ASP A 77 -1.94 15.81 2.94
C ASP A 77 -3.34 15.88 3.57
N PHE A 78 -3.44 16.50 4.74
CA PHE A 78 -4.73 16.68 5.43
C PHE A 78 -5.75 17.52 4.63
N SER A 79 -5.28 18.35 3.68
CA SER A 79 -6.19 19.05 2.78
C SER A 79 -6.83 18.09 1.77
N ALA A 80 -6.07 17.11 1.27
CA ALA A 80 -6.58 16.03 0.42
C ALA A 80 -7.54 15.12 1.18
N VAL A 81 -7.22 14.77 2.42
CA VAL A 81 -8.12 14.00 3.29
C VAL A 81 -9.48 14.69 3.40
N ARG A 82 -9.50 16.00 3.69
CA ARG A 82 -10.75 16.76 3.80
C ARG A 82 -11.54 16.75 2.48
N ARG A 83 -10.88 16.93 1.33
CA ARG A 83 -11.53 16.87 0.01
C ARG A 83 -12.17 15.50 -0.23
N ALA A 84 -11.44 14.42 0.07
CA ALA A 84 -11.91 13.05 -0.11
C ALA A 84 -13.12 12.68 0.77
N THR A 85 -13.26 13.30 1.96
CA THR A 85 -14.39 13.05 2.87
C THR A 85 -15.60 13.95 2.65
N SER A 86 -15.43 15.06 1.91
CA SER A 86 -16.47 16.09 1.80
C SER A 86 -17.51 15.83 0.70
N GLY A 87 -17.31 14.80 -0.16
CA GLY A 87 -18.30 14.39 -1.14
C GLY A 87 -18.59 15.41 -2.26
N ASP A 88 -17.67 16.32 -2.53
CA ASP A 88 -17.75 17.21 -3.70
C ASP A 88 -17.17 16.44 -4.92
N GLU A 89 -18.03 15.68 -5.60
CA GLU A 89 -17.86 15.28 -7.01
C GLU A 89 -18.15 16.46 -7.95
#